data_AF-A0A932JR01-F1
#
_entry.id   AF-A0A932JR01-F1
#
_cell.length_a   1.000
_cell.length_b   1.000
_cell.length_c   1.000
_cell.angle_alpha   90.00
_cell.angle_beta   90.00
_cell.angle_gamma   90.00
#
_symmetry.space_group_name_H-M   'P 1'
#
loop_
_entity.id
_entity.type
_entity.pdbx_description
1 polymer ?
#
loop_
_entity_poly.entity_id
_entity_poly.type
_entity_poly.pdbx_seq_one_letter_code
_entity_poly.pdbx_strand_id
1 'polypeptide(L)'
;QQLLFWAALGLWGITLPNRIVAFAVAGAAMGACGNTKLHGVLYLAPVLALAIDRARYRDLAAFLAAGLLALALPFLACATVSLRAYVAWLQVASHHGLNAKSARDVLMTSALIFIPVLLAAAHRAASLPRERLNAVWASQRRGIVLAAGALALLMLAASKYGGGSWHLLPLLPAGAYLIAVALNDARPEGRSKGYFLAALAPFAVIALMGSLLGVAALPLRLSLQDKDRMIRDDVRAIARKYRGASIGMGCGARATYAWTFFRTEIQEGDFILDTAALMDMQQGGIELPLATEESLRSGKTKFWLIPKGDAPFSIDNWYHRRDLFGPRFRKAFLDHYRKIESTAYFDVWAFSPL
;
A
#
# COMPACT_ATOMS: atom_id res chain seq x y z
N GLN A 1 6.70 -0.99 -1.84
CA GLN A 1 7.80 -1.40 -2.73
C GLN A 1 7.29 -1.68 -4.15
N GLN A 2 6.26 -2.51 -4.35
CA GLN A 2 5.69 -2.81 -5.68
C GLN A 2 5.26 -1.56 -6.48
N LEU A 3 4.50 -0.63 -5.86
CA LEU A 3 4.09 0.63 -6.52
C LEU A 3 5.27 1.48 -7.01
N LEU A 4 6.34 1.54 -6.22
CA LEU A 4 7.55 2.30 -6.57
C LEU A 4 8.25 1.66 -7.78
N PHE A 5 8.34 0.33 -7.80
CA PHE A 5 8.89 -0.41 -8.93
C PHE A 5 8.11 -0.14 -10.22
N TRP A 6 6.77 -0.25 -10.19
CA TRP A 6 5.94 -0.01 -11.38
C TRP A 6 6.00 1.45 -11.85
N ALA A 7 5.99 2.42 -10.93
CA ALA A 7 6.17 3.83 -11.28
C ALA A 7 7.54 4.08 -11.96
N ALA A 8 8.61 3.49 -11.42
CA ALA A 8 9.94 3.57 -12.03
C ALA A 8 10.01 2.85 -13.39
N LEU A 9 9.36 1.69 -13.54
CA LEU A 9 9.30 0.95 -14.80
C LEU A 9 8.58 1.75 -15.88
N GLY A 10 7.47 2.41 -15.57
CA GLY A 10 6.78 3.26 -16.54
C GLY A 10 7.61 4.48 -16.94
N LEU A 11 8.32 5.10 -15.99
CA LEU A 11 9.27 6.19 -16.26
C LEU A 11 10.43 5.72 -17.15
N TRP A 12 10.98 4.53 -16.90
CA TRP A 12 11.97 3.94 -17.80
C TRP A 12 11.38 3.61 -19.17
N GLY A 13 10.16 3.08 -19.22
CA GLY A 13 9.46 2.72 -20.45
C GLY A 13 9.39 3.87 -21.45
N ILE A 14 9.07 5.09 -21.00
CA ILE A 14 9.01 6.27 -21.88
C ILE A 14 10.37 6.72 -22.44
N THR A 15 11.49 6.14 -21.97
CA THR A 15 12.83 6.39 -22.52
C THR A 15 13.22 5.43 -23.65
N LEU A 16 12.40 4.40 -23.90
CA LEU A 16 12.67 3.41 -24.94
C LEU A 16 12.59 4.02 -26.36
N PRO A 17 13.44 3.56 -27.30
CA PRO A 17 13.53 4.14 -28.64
C PRO A 17 12.25 3.89 -29.47
N ASN A 18 11.61 2.73 -29.30
CA ASN A 18 10.36 2.41 -29.97
C ASN A 18 9.19 2.99 -29.16
N ARG A 19 8.51 4.00 -29.73
CA ARG A 19 7.42 4.72 -29.08
C ARG A 19 6.22 3.83 -28.71
N ILE A 20 5.84 2.88 -29.56
CA ILE A 20 4.71 2.00 -29.26
C ILE A 20 5.06 1.12 -28.07
N VAL A 21 6.26 0.55 -28.06
CA VAL A 21 6.77 -0.26 -26.94
C VAL A 21 6.88 0.60 -25.68
N ALA A 22 7.41 1.82 -25.79
CA ALA A 22 7.55 2.75 -24.68
C ALA A 22 6.21 3.03 -23.97
N PHE A 23 5.18 3.36 -24.76
CA PHE A 23 3.84 3.61 -24.26
C PHE A 23 3.15 2.33 -23.76
N ALA A 24 3.35 1.18 -24.42
CA ALA A 24 2.82 -0.10 -23.96
C ALA A 24 3.41 -0.50 -22.59
N VAL A 25 4.72 -0.33 -22.37
CA VAL A 25 5.38 -0.61 -21.08
C VAL A 25 4.85 0.32 -19.99
N ALA A 26 4.73 1.63 -20.28
CA ALA A 26 4.16 2.58 -19.33
C ALA A 26 2.69 2.27 -19.00
N GLY A 27 1.91 1.83 -20.01
CA GLY A 27 0.53 1.39 -19.86
C GLY A 27 0.42 0.16 -18.97
N ALA A 28 1.18 -0.89 -19.27
CA ALA A 28 1.22 -2.12 -18.46
C ALA A 28 1.61 -1.83 -17.00
N ALA A 29 2.59 -0.95 -16.78
CA ALA A 29 2.97 -0.50 -15.44
C ALA A 29 1.83 0.25 -14.73
N MET A 30 1.07 1.10 -15.44
CA MET A 30 -0.13 1.76 -14.89
C MET A 30 -1.19 0.74 -14.46
N GLY A 31 -1.48 -0.26 -15.30
CA GLY A 31 -2.43 -1.32 -14.97
C GLY A 31 -1.98 -2.15 -13.76
N ALA A 32 -0.69 -2.51 -13.71
CA ALA A 32 -0.10 -3.21 -12.57
C ALA A 32 -0.15 -2.38 -11.28
N CYS A 33 0.08 -1.07 -11.35
CA CYS A 33 -0.17 -0.17 -10.22
C CYS A 33 -1.62 -0.23 -9.75
N GLY A 34 -2.59 -0.20 -10.68
CA GLY A 34 -4.02 -0.32 -10.41
C GLY A 34 -4.40 -1.59 -9.64
N ASN A 35 -3.73 -2.72 -9.95
CA ASN A 35 -3.94 -3.99 -9.24
C ASN A 35 -3.40 -3.98 -7.80
N THR A 36 -2.41 -3.13 -7.50
CA THR A 36 -1.95 -2.99 -6.11
C THR A 36 -2.84 -2.02 -5.33
N LYS A 37 -3.24 -0.91 -5.95
CA LYS A 37 -4.22 0.07 -5.44
C LYS A 37 -4.89 0.73 -6.63
N LEU A 38 -6.22 0.88 -6.61
CA LEU A 38 -6.96 1.46 -7.74
C LEU A 38 -6.44 2.85 -8.15
N HIS A 39 -6.22 3.75 -7.18
CA HIS A 39 -5.66 5.08 -7.44
C HIS A 39 -4.17 5.05 -7.85
N GLY A 40 -3.53 3.87 -7.84
CA GLY A 40 -2.15 3.69 -8.26
C GLY A 40 -1.91 4.01 -9.73
N VAL A 41 -2.95 3.98 -10.56
CA VAL A 41 -2.88 4.45 -11.95
C VAL A 41 -2.41 5.92 -12.05
N LEU A 42 -2.68 6.73 -11.02
CA LEU A 42 -2.32 8.15 -10.99
C LEU A 42 -0.81 8.36 -10.85
N TYR A 43 -0.05 7.38 -10.37
CA TYR A 43 1.42 7.51 -10.26
C TYR A 43 2.12 7.60 -11.61
N LEU A 44 1.46 7.18 -12.70
CA LEU A 44 2.00 7.26 -14.05
C LEU A 44 1.56 8.54 -14.78
N ALA A 45 0.74 9.40 -14.17
CA ALA A 45 0.36 10.68 -14.75
C ALA A 45 1.56 11.63 -14.98
N PRO A 46 2.53 11.78 -14.05
CA PRO A 46 3.75 12.54 -14.33
C PRO A 46 4.60 11.93 -15.46
N VAL A 47 4.60 10.61 -15.60
CA VAL A 47 5.28 9.91 -16.70
C VAL A 47 4.62 10.24 -18.03
N LEU A 48 3.28 10.14 -18.09
CA LEU A 48 2.53 10.50 -19.28
C LEU A 48 2.70 11.99 -19.63
N ALA A 49 2.73 12.87 -18.62
CA ALA A 49 2.98 14.30 -18.80
C ALA A 49 4.30 14.62 -19.53
N LEU A 50 5.33 13.79 -19.36
CA LEU A 50 6.63 13.96 -20.03
C LEU A 50 6.61 13.55 -21.51
N ALA A 51 5.68 12.69 -21.90
CA ALA A 51 5.65 12.06 -23.22
C ALA A 51 4.42 12.44 -24.06
N ILE A 52 3.36 13.00 -23.45
CA ILE A 52 2.06 13.18 -24.08
C ILE A 52 2.10 14.13 -25.27
N ASP A 53 2.88 15.22 -25.19
CA ASP A 53 2.98 16.20 -26.28
C ASP A 53 3.75 15.64 -27.49
N ARG A 54 4.47 14.53 -27.30
CA ARG A 54 5.15 13.81 -28.37
C ARG A 54 4.30 12.66 -28.90
N ALA A 55 3.25 12.23 -28.20
CA ALA A 55 2.48 11.02 -28.48
C ALA A 55 1.63 11.11 -29.77
N ARG A 56 1.50 9.99 -30.48
CA ARG A 56 0.50 9.82 -31.55
C ARG A 56 -0.68 9.02 -30.99
N TYR A 57 -1.84 9.09 -31.65
CA TYR A 57 -3.02 8.32 -31.24
C TYR A 57 -2.75 6.83 -31.06
N ARG A 58 -1.94 6.23 -31.93
CA ARG A 58 -1.53 4.81 -31.81
C ARG A 58 -0.70 4.51 -30.57
N ASP A 59 0.11 5.46 -30.10
CA ASP A 59 0.93 5.28 -28.90
C ASP A 59 0.03 5.32 -27.66
N LEU A 60 -0.92 6.27 -27.63
CA LEU A 60 -1.94 6.35 -26.58
C LEU A 60 -2.85 5.12 -26.57
N ALA A 61 -3.22 4.59 -27.75
CA ALA A 61 -3.97 3.35 -27.86
C ALA A 61 -3.18 2.16 -27.30
N ALA A 62 -1.87 2.07 -27.60
CA ALA A 62 -1.01 1.04 -27.03
C ALA A 62 -0.89 1.14 -25.50
N PHE A 63 -0.75 2.36 -24.97
CA PHE A 63 -0.76 2.62 -23.53
C PHE A 63 -2.06 2.15 -22.87
N LEU A 64 -3.21 2.57 -23.42
CA LEU A 64 -4.52 2.22 -22.88
C LEU A 64 -4.77 0.70 -22.98
N ALA A 65 -4.49 0.08 -24.12
CA ALA A 65 -4.68 -1.35 -24.32
C ALA A 65 -3.81 -2.18 -23.36
N ALA A 66 -2.52 -1.86 -23.26
CA ALA A 66 -1.61 -2.56 -22.35
C ALA A 66 -2.00 -2.36 -20.87
N GLY A 67 -2.43 -1.16 -20.50
CA GLY A 67 -2.87 -0.87 -19.14
C GLY A 67 -4.17 -1.55 -18.75
N LEU A 68 -5.19 -1.54 -19.63
CA LEU A 68 -6.44 -2.25 -19.41
C LEU A 68 -6.22 -3.75 -19.35
N LEU A 69 -5.38 -4.31 -20.23
CA LEU A 69 -5.03 -5.73 -20.20
C LEU A 69 -4.35 -6.10 -18.88
N ALA A 70 -3.35 -5.32 -18.45
CA ALA A 70 -2.65 -5.58 -17.18
C ALA A 70 -3.59 -5.46 -15.96
N LEU A 71 -4.51 -4.49 -15.96
CA LEU A 71 -5.52 -4.32 -14.91
C LEU A 71 -6.57 -5.45 -14.90
N ALA A 72 -6.98 -5.92 -16.07
CA ALA A 72 -7.97 -6.98 -16.21
C ALA A 72 -7.39 -8.37 -15.96
N LEU A 73 -6.08 -8.55 -16.14
CA LEU A 73 -5.41 -9.86 -16.13
C LEU A 73 -5.73 -10.71 -14.89
N PRO A 74 -5.74 -10.20 -13.64
CA PRO A 74 -6.09 -11.03 -12.49
C PRO A 74 -7.50 -11.61 -12.57
N PHE A 75 -8.47 -10.83 -13.06
CA PHE A 75 -9.87 -11.25 -13.18
C PHE A 75 -10.11 -12.24 -14.32
N LEU A 76 -9.26 -12.19 -15.36
CA LEU A 76 -9.35 -13.06 -16.53
C LEU A 76 -8.57 -14.37 -16.33
N ALA A 77 -7.41 -14.31 -15.68
CA ALA A 77 -6.49 -15.43 -15.56
C ALA A 77 -6.64 -16.22 -14.26
N CYS A 78 -7.22 -15.64 -13.20
CA CYS A 78 -7.37 -16.31 -11.91
C CYS A 78 -8.85 -16.51 -11.56
N ALA A 79 -9.32 -17.76 -11.62
CA ALA A 79 -10.71 -18.13 -11.32
C ALA A 79 -11.17 -17.76 -9.89
N THR A 80 -10.22 -17.57 -8.97
CA THR A 80 -10.49 -17.18 -7.58
C THR A 80 -10.67 -15.67 -7.39
N VAL A 81 -10.32 -14.84 -8.38
CA VAL A 81 -10.36 -13.38 -8.26
C VAL A 81 -11.65 -12.85 -8.90
N SER A 82 -12.62 -12.49 -8.06
CA SER A 82 -13.92 -11.98 -8.52
C SER A 82 -13.93 -10.47 -8.71
N LEU A 83 -14.21 -10.00 -9.94
CA LEU A 83 -14.40 -8.58 -10.23
C LEU A 83 -15.57 -7.98 -9.42
N ARG A 84 -16.66 -8.74 -9.26
CA ARG A 84 -17.82 -8.31 -8.47
C ARG A 84 -17.44 -8.09 -7.01
N ALA A 85 -16.69 -9.03 -6.42
CA ALA A 85 -16.22 -8.88 -5.04
C ALA A 85 -15.25 -7.70 -4.91
N TYR A 86 -14.33 -7.53 -5.86
CA TYR A 86 -13.41 -6.39 -5.89
C TYR A 86 -14.13 -5.05 -5.91
N VAL A 87 -15.13 -4.89 -6.79
CA VAL A 87 -15.95 -3.67 -6.85
C VAL A 87 -16.74 -3.44 -5.57
N ALA A 88 -17.30 -4.50 -4.97
CA ALA A 88 -17.98 -4.40 -3.69
C ALA A 88 -17.04 -3.88 -2.59
N TRP A 89 -15.81 -4.40 -2.51
CA TRP A 89 -14.80 -3.90 -1.57
C TRP A 89 -14.37 -2.46 -1.84
N LEU A 90 -14.27 -2.05 -3.10
CA LEU A 90 -14.02 -0.66 -3.46
C LEU A 90 -15.16 0.26 -2.98
N GLN A 91 -16.41 -0.20 -3.06
CA GLN A 91 -17.56 0.54 -2.55
C GLN A 91 -17.48 0.70 -1.03
N VAL A 92 -17.12 -0.35 -0.28
CA VAL A 92 -16.90 -0.27 1.17
C VAL A 92 -15.81 0.74 1.51
N ALA A 93 -14.66 0.66 0.84
CA ALA A 93 -13.55 1.59 1.03
C ALA A 93 -13.90 3.03 0.59
N SER A 94 -14.87 3.23 -0.29
CA SER A 94 -15.29 4.56 -0.72
C SER A 94 -15.92 5.37 0.41
N HIS A 95 -16.58 4.71 1.36
CA HIS A 95 -17.20 5.32 2.55
C HIS A 95 -16.20 5.77 3.61
N HIS A 96 -14.91 5.43 3.47
CA HIS A 96 -13.88 5.94 4.37
C HIS A 96 -13.68 7.44 4.14
N GLY A 97 -13.99 8.23 5.17
CA GLY A 97 -13.84 9.68 5.17
C GLY A 97 -12.38 10.16 5.19
N LEU A 98 -12.20 11.47 5.07
CA LEU A 98 -10.91 12.13 5.23
C LEU A 98 -10.51 12.16 6.71
N ASN A 99 -9.22 12.03 6.97
CA ASN A 99 -8.63 12.12 8.29
C ASN A 99 -7.69 13.32 8.34
N ALA A 100 -7.94 14.27 9.25
CA ALA A 100 -7.15 15.50 9.35
C ALA A 100 -5.67 15.26 9.68
N LYS A 101 -5.38 14.25 10.51
CA LYS A 101 -4.00 13.86 10.83
C LYS A 101 -3.30 13.31 9.59
N SER A 102 -3.92 12.38 8.86
CA SER A 102 -3.40 11.87 7.58
C SER A 102 -3.22 12.99 6.57
N ALA A 103 -4.18 13.90 6.43
CA ALA A 103 -4.11 15.04 5.51
C ALA A 103 -2.92 15.95 5.82
N ARG A 104 -2.68 16.27 7.10
CA ARG A 104 -1.50 17.03 7.53
C ARG A 104 -0.21 16.30 7.18
N ASP A 105 -0.12 15.01 7.51
CA ASP A 105 1.10 14.22 7.28
C ASP A 105 1.39 14.07 5.76
N VAL A 106 0.33 13.93 4.95
CA VAL A 106 0.39 13.95 3.47
C VAL A 106 0.86 15.30 2.96
N LEU A 107 0.32 16.42 3.46
CA LEU A 107 0.74 17.76 3.05
C LEU A 107 2.22 18.01 3.36
N MET A 108 2.67 17.66 4.57
CA MET A 108 4.08 17.77 4.97
C MET A 108 5.00 16.93 4.08
N THR A 109 4.58 15.70 3.77
CA THR A 109 5.37 14.81 2.92
C THR A 109 5.37 15.25 1.46
N SER A 110 4.25 15.78 0.95
CA SER A 110 4.18 16.42 -0.37
C SER A 110 5.16 17.58 -0.44
N ALA A 111 5.19 18.46 0.57
CA ALA A 111 6.15 19.56 0.62
C ALA A 111 7.60 19.03 0.58
N LEU A 112 7.93 18.02 1.38
CA LEU A 112 9.26 17.41 1.39
C LEU A 112 9.68 16.84 0.02
N ILE A 113 8.76 16.20 -0.69
CA ILE A 113 9.03 15.59 -2.00
C ILE A 113 9.11 16.65 -3.11
N PHE A 114 8.22 17.65 -3.09
CA PHE A 114 8.05 18.56 -4.23
C PHE A 114 8.75 19.91 -4.08
N ILE A 115 9.12 20.37 -2.87
CA ILE A 115 9.93 21.59 -2.71
C ILE A 115 11.21 21.54 -3.56
N PRO A 116 12.00 20.44 -3.55
CA PRO A 116 13.19 20.36 -4.41
C PRO A 116 12.89 20.45 -5.91
N VAL A 117 11.77 19.87 -6.34
CA VAL A 117 11.30 19.94 -7.74
C VAL A 117 10.95 21.39 -8.09
N LEU A 118 10.23 22.09 -7.22
CA LEU A 118 9.85 23.49 -7.41
C LEU A 118 11.07 24.41 -7.43
N LEU A 119 12.04 24.20 -6.54
CA LEU A 119 13.29 24.97 -6.51
C LEU A 119 14.11 24.77 -7.78
N ALA A 120 14.23 23.53 -8.27
CA ALA A 120 14.93 23.23 -9.51
C ALA A 120 14.22 23.86 -10.72
N ALA A 121 12.89 23.79 -10.76
CA ALA A 121 12.09 24.45 -11.79
C ALA A 121 12.21 25.97 -11.75
N ALA A 122 12.18 26.58 -10.57
CA ALA A 122 12.36 28.02 -10.37
C ALA A 122 13.76 28.49 -10.81
N HIS A 123 14.80 27.73 -10.46
CA HIS A 123 16.17 27.99 -10.91
C HIS A 123 16.28 27.97 -12.44
N ARG A 124 15.70 26.96 -13.09
CA ARG A 124 15.65 26.88 -14.55
C ARG A 124 14.88 28.05 -15.16
N ALA A 125 13.72 28.39 -14.61
CA ALA A 125 12.90 29.48 -15.11
C ALA A 125 13.64 30.84 -15.02
N ALA A 126 14.40 31.06 -13.94
CA ALA A 126 15.25 32.24 -13.78
C ALA A 126 16.43 32.30 -14.77
N SER A 127 16.88 31.14 -15.28
CA SER A 127 18.04 31.04 -16.17
C SER A 127 17.69 31.14 -17.67
N LEU A 128 16.40 31.03 -18.02
CA LEU A 128 15.95 31.06 -19.41
C LEU A 128 15.41 32.45 -19.81
N PRO A 129 15.65 32.91 -21.06
CA PRO A 129 14.95 34.06 -21.61
C PRO A 129 13.42 33.86 -21.56
N ARG A 130 12.66 34.93 -21.30
CA ARG A 130 11.19 34.87 -21.17
C ARG A 130 10.50 34.18 -22.36
N GLU A 131 10.98 34.40 -23.58
CA GLU A 131 10.45 33.77 -24.79
C GLU A 131 10.59 32.24 -24.76
N ARG A 132 11.75 31.73 -24.34
CA ARG A 132 11.99 30.28 -24.20
C ARG A 132 11.16 29.71 -23.06
N LEU A 133 11.02 30.43 -21.94
CA LEU A 133 10.18 30.01 -20.84
C LEU A 133 8.71 29.89 -21.28
N ASN A 134 8.20 30.87 -22.03
CA ASN A 134 6.84 30.85 -22.57
C ASN A 134 6.63 29.67 -23.53
N ALA A 135 7.62 29.36 -24.38
CA ALA A 135 7.57 28.20 -25.28
C ALA A 135 7.58 26.86 -24.51
N VAL A 136 8.40 26.74 -23.47
CA VAL A 136 8.43 25.56 -22.58
C VAL A 136 7.08 25.41 -21.86
N TRP A 137 6.54 26.49 -21.28
CA TRP A 137 5.24 26.47 -20.63
C TRP A 137 4.12 26.09 -21.60
N ALA A 138 4.08 26.72 -22.77
CA ALA A 138 3.06 26.44 -23.79
C ALA A 138 3.09 24.99 -24.26
N SER A 139 4.29 24.42 -24.42
CA SER A 139 4.46 23.02 -24.83
C SER A 139 4.14 22.03 -23.70
N GLN A 140 4.41 22.34 -22.44
CA GLN A 140 4.26 21.39 -21.33
C GLN A 140 2.98 21.57 -20.51
N ARG A 141 2.16 22.60 -20.78
CA ARG A 141 0.98 22.95 -19.97
C ARG A 141 0.06 21.76 -19.72
N ARG A 142 -0.15 20.91 -20.73
CA ARG A 142 -1.06 19.75 -20.65
C ARG A 142 -0.52 18.72 -19.67
N GLY A 143 0.77 18.40 -19.79
CA GLY A 143 1.45 17.50 -18.86
C GLY A 143 1.43 18.03 -17.43
N ILE A 144 1.71 19.33 -17.23
CA ILE A 144 1.69 19.95 -15.90
C ILE A 144 0.31 19.87 -15.25
N VAL A 145 -0.75 20.22 -15.99
CA VAL A 145 -2.14 20.14 -15.50
C VAL A 145 -2.50 18.70 -15.13
N LEU A 146 -2.13 17.74 -15.98
CA LEU A 146 -2.38 16.31 -15.72
C LEU A 146 -1.65 15.84 -14.45
N ALA A 147 -0.36 16.17 -14.31
CA ALA A 147 0.44 15.79 -13.15
C ALA A 147 -0.08 16.45 -11.85
N ALA A 148 -0.47 17.72 -11.91
CA ALA A 148 -1.04 18.45 -10.77
C ALA A 148 -2.40 17.87 -10.35
N GLY A 149 -3.28 17.58 -11.32
CA GLY A 149 -4.56 16.92 -11.05
C GLY A 149 -4.38 15.54 -10.43
N ALA A 150 -3.46 14.73 -10.96
CA ALA A 150 -3.14 13.42 -10.41
C ALA A 150 -2.56 13.51 -8.99
N LEU A 151 -1.67 14.48 -8.73
CA LEU A 151 -1.14 14.73 -7.38
C LEU A 151 -2.25 15.12 -6.41
N ALA A 152 -3.17 16.01 -6.80
CA ALA A 152 -4.30 16.40 -5.97
C ALA A 152 -5.19 15.19 -5.62
N LEU A 153 -5.53 14.37 -6.62
CA LEU A 153 -6.30 13.14 -6.41
C LEU A 153 -5.56 12.12 -5.52
N LEU A 154 -4.24 11.98 -5.68
CA LEU A 154 -3.41 11.15 -4.82
C LEU A 154 -3.38 11.66 -3.38
N MET A 155 -3.27 12.98 -3.18
CA MET A 155 -3.31 13.58 -1.85
C MET A 155 -4.68 13.36 -1.18
N LEU A 156 -5.78 13.46 -1.93
CA LEU A 156 -7.12 13.14 -1.43
C LEU A 156 -7.22 11.66 -1.03
N ALA A 157 -6.78 10.74 -1.87
CA ALA A 157 -6.77 9.31 -1.57
C ALA A 157 -5.89 8.98 -0.35
N ALA A 158 -4.70 9.59 -0.28
CA ALA A 158 -3.76 9.40 0.82
C ALA A 158 -4.25 9.97 2.16
N SER A 159 -5.15 10.96 2.11
CA SER A 159 -5.71 11.62 3.30
C SER A 159 -6.86 10.86 3.95
N LYS A 160 -7.31 9.74 3.38
CA LYS A 160 -8.36 8.89 3.98
C LYS A 160 -7.87 8.10 5.20
N TYR A 161 -8.80 7.59 6.00
CA TYR A 161 -8.51 6.59 7.03
C TYR A 161 -7.81 5.36 6.44
N GLY A 162 -6.82 4.80 7.14
CA GLY A 162 -5.97 3.72 6.62
C GLY A 162 -5.00 4.17 5.50
N GLY A 163 -5.15 5.41 5.02
CA GLY A 163 -4.23 6.10 4.14
C GLY A 163 -2.96 6.54 4.87
N GLY A 164 -2.19 7.42 4.21
CA GLY A 164 -1.00 8.00 4.79
C GLY A 164 -0.02 8.53 3.75
N SER A 165 0.98 9.27 4.22
CA SER A 165 1.98 9.92 3.38
C SER A 165 2.81 8.98 2.51
N TRP A 166 2.91 7.70 2.88
CA TRP A 166 3.60 6.69 2.07
C TRP A 166 2.99 6.49 0.68
N HIS A 167 1.74 6.92 0.46
CA HIS A 167 1.12 6.95 -0.87
C HIS A 167 1.82 7.92 -1.82
N LEU A 168 2.64 8.85 -1.34
CA LEU A 168 3.38 9.78 -2.20
C LEU A 168 4.75 9.25 -2.62
N LEU A 169 5.27 8.21 -1.95
CA LEU A 169 6.59 7.64 -2.25
C LEU A 169 6.74 7.14 -3.70
N PRO A 170 5.72 6.57 -4.36
CA PRO A 170 5.84 6.18 -5.78
C PRO A 170 6.09 7.36 -6.73
N LEU A 171 5.93 8.62 -6.30
CA LEU A 171 6.24 9.81 -7.09
C LEU A 171 7.72 10.21 -7.03
N LEU A 172 8.52 9.61 -6.13
CA LEU A 172 9.95 9.90 -5.98
C LEU A 172 10.75 9.74 -7.28
N PRO A 173 10.57 8.68 -8.10
CA PRO A 173 11.32 8.53 -9.36
C PRO A 173 11.02 9.67 -10.35
N ALA A 174 9.75 10.06 -10.47
CA ALA A 174 9.35 11.16 -11.34
C ALA A 174 9.90 12.51 -10.83
N GLY A 175 9.85 12.76 -9.52
CA GLY A 175 10.45 13.94 -8.90
C GLY A 175 11.95 14.02 -9.15
N ALA A 176 12.68 12.92 -8.93
CA ALA A 176 14.12 12.85 -9.18
C ALA A 176 14.47 13.13 -10.64
N TYR A 177 13.71 12.54 -11.57
CA TYR A 177 13.88 12.78 -13.00
C TYR A 177 13.60 14.24 -13.38
N LEU A 178 12.52 14.83 -12.87
CA LEU A 178 12.18 16.23 -13.14
C LEU A 178 13.27 17.19 -12.63
N ILE A 179 13.83 16.92 -11.46
CA ILE A 179 14.95 17.71 -10.94
C ILE A 179 16.17 17.55 -11.84
N ALA A 180 16.53 16.33 -12.21
CA ALA A 180 17.66 16.08 -13.11
C ALA A 180 17.49 16.83 -14.44
N VAL A 181 16.30 16.78 -15.04
CA VAL A 181 15.98 17.53 -16.27
C VAL A 181 16.02 19.04 -16.06
N ALA A 182 15.53 19.53 -14.93
CA ALA A 182 15.50 20.97 -14.64
C ALA A 182 16.91 21.56 -14.44
N LEU A 183 17.82 20.76 -13.88
CA LEU A 183 19.18 21.17 -13.59
C LEU A 183 20.18 20.89 -14.71
N ASN A 184 19.88 19.95 -15.61
CA ASN A 184 20.79 19.53 -16.68
C ASN A 184 20.69 20.36 -17.98
N ASP A 185 20.42 21.67 -17.86
CA ASP A 185 20.39 22.61 -19.00
C ASP A 185 21.75 23.30 -19.26
N ALA A 186 22.83 22.92 -18.55
CA ALA A 186 24.16 23.46 -18.78
C ALA A 186 24.83 22.78 -19.99
N ARG A 187 25.35 23.60 -20.92
CA ARG A 187 26.28 23.13 -21.96
C ARG A 187 27.34 22.19 -21.34
N PRO A 188 27.82 21.16 -22.06
CA PRO A 188 28.76 20.15 -21.54
C PRO A 188 30.13 20.68 -21.05
N GLU A 189 30.33 22.00 -20.98
CA GLU A 189 31.63 22.63 -20.71
C GLU A 189 31.69 23.38 -19.36
N GLY A 190 30.63 23.43 -18.54
CA GLY A 190 30.65 24.26 -17.32
C GLY A 190 29.83 23.75 -16.15
N ARG A 191 30.47 22.99 -15.25
CA ARG A 191 30.08 22.66 -13.86
C ARG A 191 28.60 22.22 -13.65
N SER A 192 28.27 21.02 -14.15
CA SER A 192 26.97 20.34 -13.91
C SER A 192 26.88 19.49 -12.62
N LYS A 193 27.99 19.27 -11.90
CA LYS A 193 28.03 18.36 -10.74
C LYS A 193 27.35 18.91 -9.49
N GLY A 194 27.43 20.22 -9.23
CA GLY A 194 26.88 20.83 -8.00
C GLY A 194 25.35 20.75 -7.94
N TYR A 195 24.69 20.93 -9.08
CA TYR A 195 23.24 20.86 -9.19
C TYR A 195 22.72 19.42 -9.13
N PHE A 196 23.40 18.48 -9.79
CA PHE A 196 23.10 17.05 -9.64
C PHE A 196 23.24 16.58 -8.18
N LEU A 197 24.25 17.06 -7.45
CA LEU A 197 24.42 16.78 -6.03
C LEU A 197 23.34 17.47 -5.17
N ALA A 198 22.95 18.71 -5.50
CA ALA A 198 21.85 19.40 -4.82
C ALA A 198 20.47 18.76 -5.08
N ALA A 199 20.27 18.16 -6.27
CA ALA A 199 19.10 17.36 -6.62
C ALA A 199 19.04 16.04 -5.85
N LEU A 200 20.19 15.40 -5.70
CA LEU A 200 20.33 14.18 -4.91
C LEU A 200 20.23 14.46 -3.42
N ALA A 201 20.58 15.66 -2.94
CA ALA A 201 20.67 15.97 -1.52
C ALA A 201 19.37 15.67 -0.74
N PRO A 202 18.14 16.02 -1.19
CA PRO A 202 16.92 15.61 -0.53
C PRO A 202 16.72 14.09 -0.49
N PHE A 203 17.04 13.38 -1.56
CA PHE A 203 16.95 11.91 -1.61
C PHE A 203 18.01 11.24 -0.74
N ALA A 204 19.22 11.78 -0.73
CA ALA A 204 20.32 11.35 0.13
C ALA A 204 20.00 11.66 1.59
N VAL A 205 19.36 12.78 1.91
CA VAL A 205 18.88 13.12 3.26
C VAL A 205 17.73 12.20 3.67
N ILE A 206 16.76 11.92 2.80
CA ILE A 206 15.68 10.95 3.10
C ILE A 206 16.27 9.54 3.29
N ALA A 207 17.19 9.12 2.42
CA ALA A 207 17.87 7.83 2.51
C ALA A 207 18.77 7.74 3.74
N LEU A 208 19.47 8.83 4.10
CA LEU A 208 20.32 8.93 5.27
C LEU A 208 19.49 8.98 6.54
N MET A 209 18.40 9.75 6.60
CA MET A 209 17.48 9.77 7.74
C MET A 209 16.81 8.40 7.92
N GLY A 210 16.35 7.77 6.82
CA GLY A 210 15.82 6.42 6.84
C GLY A 210 16.85 5.38 7.31
N SER A 211 18.11 5.54 6.89
CA SER A 211 19.23 4.68 7.30
C SER A 211 19.65 4.93 8.74
N LEU A 212 19.76 6.18 9.19
CA LEU A 212 20.14 6.54 10.56
C LEU A 212 19.07 6.13 11.56
N LEU A 213 17.79 6.38 11.27
CA LEU A 213 16.67 5.85 12.06
C LEU A 213 16.63 4.32 11.99
N GLY A 214 16.98 3.73 10.85
CA GLY A 214 17.05 2.28 10.67
C GLY A 214 18.17 1.61 11.47
N VAL A 215 19.34 2.25 11.55
CA VAL A 215 20.52 1.80 12.31
C VAL A 215 20.32 2.05 13.81
N ALA A 216 19.78 3.21 14.20
CA ALA A 216 19.42 3.48 15.59
C ALA A 216 18.32 2.53 16.10
N ALA A 217 17.40 2.13 15.22
CA ALA A 217 16.40 1.11 15.51
C ALA A 217 16.91 -0.32 15.31
N LEU A 218 18.17 -0.55 14.92
CA LEU A 218 18.67 -1.89 14.59
C LEU A 218 18.61 -2.86 15.77
N PRO A 219 19.02 -2.52 17.01
CA PRO A 219 18.89 -3.42 18.15
C PRO A 219 17.43 -3.78 18.45
N LEU A 220 16.53 -2.79 18.34
CA LEU A 220 15.10 -3.00 18.47
C LEU A 220 14.56 -3.90 17.35
N ARG A 221 14.99 -3.70 16.10
CA ARG A 221 14.60 -4.53 14.95
C ARG A 221 15.11 -5.96 15.08
N LEU A 222 16.35 -6.16 15.54
CA LEU A 222 16.91 -7.49 15.80
C LEU A 222 16.16 -8.19 16.93
N SER A 223 15.88 -7.50 18.04
CA SER A 223 15.07 -8.04 19.13
C SER A 223 13.64 -8.38 18.69
N LEU A 224 13.02 -7.52 17.88
CA LEU A 224 11.72 -7.80 17.28
C LEU A 224 11.79 -8.97 16.30
N GLN A 225 12.87 -9.11 15.50
CA GLN A 225 13.08 -10.24 14.61
C GLN A 225 13.25 -11.56 15.38
N ASP A 226 13.97 -11.56 16.50
CA ASP A 226 14.11 -12.73 17.35
C ASP A 226 12.75 -13.11 17.95
N LYS A 227 11.99 -12.14 18.47
CA LYS A 227 10.64 -12.36 18.98
C LYS A 227 9.69 -12.86 17.88
N ASP A 228 9.74 -12.27 16.70
CA ASP A 228 8.95 -12.68 15.53
C ASP A 228 9.30 -14.11 15.10
N ARG A 229 10.57 -14.49 15.14
CA ARG A 229 11.03 -15.86 14.90
C ARG A 229 10.45 -16.81 15.94
N MET A 230 10.55 -16.47 17.23
CA MET A 230 10.02 -17.30 18.31
C MET A 230 8.49 -17.48 18.22
N ILE A 231 7.75 -16.42 17.92
CA ILE A 231 6.29 -16.48 17.72
C ILE A 231 5.97 -17.37 16.52
N ARG A 232 6.68 -17.18 15.40
CA ARG A 232 6.50 -17.99 14.18
C ARG A 232 6.78 -19.47 14.45
N ASP A 233 7.85 -19.77 15.18
CA ASP A 233 8.21 -21.14 15.53
C ASP A 233 7.18 -21.80 16.45
N ASP A 234 6.60 -21.03 17.38
CA ASP A 234 5.49 -21.49 18.24
C ASP A 234 4.24 -21.81 17.40
N VAL A 235 3.84 -20.91 16.48
CA VAL A 235 2.72 -21.16 15.55
C VAL A 235 2.96 -22.42 14.71
N ARG A 236 4.17 -22.58 14.17
CA ARG A 236 4.54 -23.77 13.39
C ARG A 236 4.53 -25.04 14.22
N ALA A 237 4.95 -24.98 15.48
CA ALA A 237 4.90 -26.12 16.38
C ALA A 237 3.45 -26.56 16.63
N ILE A 238 2.56 -25.60 16.90
CA ILE A 238 1.13 -25.86 17.06
C ILE A 238 0.52 -26.43 15.76
N ALA A 239 0.80 -25.81 14.62
CA ALA A 239 0.31 -26.27 13.32
C ALA A 239 0.77 -27.70 12.99
N ARG A 240 2.01 -28.07 13.34
CA ARG A 240 2.49 -29.46 13.21
C ARG A 240 1.77 -30.42 14.16
N LYS A 241 1.50 -29.99 15.39
CA LYS A 241 0.82 -30.81 16.42
C LYS A 241 -0.62 -31.13 16.04
N TYR A 242 -1.35 -30.16 15.48
CA TYR A 242 -2.75 -30.30 15.07
C TYR A 242 -2.91 -30.43 13.55
N ARG A 243 -1.94 -31.06 12.88
CA ARG A 243 -1.95 -31.21 11.43
C ARG A 243 -3.22 -31.94 10.94
N GLY A 244 -3.81 -31.43 9.87
CA GLY A 244 -5.04 -31.98 9.27
C GLY A 244 -6.34 -31.50 9.94
N ALA A 245 -6.27 -30.73 11.04
CA ALA A 245 -7.41 -30.04 11.61
C ALA A 245 -7.52 -28.61 11.08
N SER A 246 -8.73 -28.05 11.05
CA SER A 246 -8.92 -26.63 10.74
C SER A 246 -8.49 -25.78 11.94
N ILE A 247 -7.48 -24.94 11.72
CA ILE A 247 -6.93 -24.05 12.74
C ILE A 247 -7.16 -22.60 12.30
N GLY A 248 -7.81 -21.81 13.14
CA GLY A 248 -7.98 -20.38 12.99
C GLY A 248 -7.07 -19.62 13.94
N MET A 249 -6.79 -18.36 13.60
CA MET A 249 -6.06 -17.44 14.47
C MET A 249 -6.99 -16.31 14.86
N GLY A 250 -7.32 -16.24 16.14
CA GLY A 250 -8.07 -15.13 16.70
C GLY A 250 -7.14 -14.03 17.19
N CYS A 251 -7.74 -12.93 17.59
CA CYS A 251 -7.02 -11.79 18.16
C CYS A 251 -7.37 -11.62 19.64
N GLY A 252 -6.43 -11.06 20.39
CA GLY A 252 -6.59 -10.69 21.78
C GLY A 252 -6.50 -9.18 21.95
N ALA A 253 -5.73 -8.74 22.94
CA ALA A 253 -5.51 -7.33 23.20
C ALA A 253 -4.71 -6.66 22.07
N ARG A 254 -4.77 -5.32 22.02
CA ARG A 254 -4.02 -4.54 21.01
C ARG A 254 -2.51 -4.77 21.05
N ALA A 255 -1.94 -5.02 22.24
CA ALA A 255 -0.50 -5.21 22.43
C ALA A 255 0.05 -6.49 21.76
N THR A 256 -0.78 -7.50 21.60
CA THR A 256 -0.42 -8.81 21.04
C THR A 256 -0.93 -9.00 19.62
N TYR A 257 -1.72 -8.06 19.08
CA TYR A 257 -2.32 -8.18 17.74
C TYR A 257 -1.30 -8.49 16.64
N ALA A 258 -0.08 -7.93 16.73
CA ALA A 258 0.98 -8.20 15.77
C ALA A 258 1.37 -9.69 15.68
N TRP A 259 1.14 -10.47 16.75
CA TRP A 259 1.41 -11.91 16.76
C TRP A 259 0.45 -12.65 15.80
N THR A 260 -0.71 -12.06 15.50
CA THR A 260 -1.68 -12.64 14.56
C THR A 260 -1.26 -12.52 13.09
N PHE A 261 -0.17 -11.80 12.80
CA PHE A 261 0.36 -11.66 11.43
C PHE A 261 1.01 -12.95 10.92
N PHE A 262 1.35 -13.88 11.82
CA PHE A 262 1.88 -15.20 11.48
C PHE A 262 0.80 -16.24 11.17
N ARG A 263 -0.47 -15.83 11.03
CA ARG A 263 -1.58 -16.72 10.61
C ARG A 263 -1.33 -17.47 9.30
N THR A 264 -0.47 -16.91 8.44
CA THR A 264 -0.07 -17.50 7.16
C THR A 264 0.74 -18.80 7.32
N GLU A 265 1.32 -19.05 8.50
CA GLU A 265 2.05 -20.28 8.81
C GLU A 265 1.11 -21.47 9.10
N ILE A 266 -0.19 -21.24 9.25
CA ILE A 266 -1.21 -22.24 9.59
C ILE A 266 -1.86 -22.79 8.31
N GLN A 267 -1.13 -22.82 7.19
CA GLN A 267 -1.74 -23.10 5.89
C GLN A 267 -2.18 -24.56 5.72
N GLU A 268 -3.48 -24.80 5.95
CA GLU A 268 -4.41 -25.74 5.31
C GLU A 268 -5.84 -25.41 5.81
N GLY A 269 -6.65 -24.64 5.05
CA GLY A 269 -8.09 -24.44 5.34
C GLY A 269 -8.69 -23.04 5.09
N ASP A 270 -10.03 -23.00 5.08
CA ASP A 270 -10.86 -21.79 4.93
C ASP A 270 -10.61 -20.78 6.06
N PHE A 271 -9.84 -19.72 5.80
CA PHE A 271 -9.76 -18.57 6.71
C PHE A 271 -11.13 -17.88 6.78
N ILE A 272 -11.86 -18.11 7.87
CA ILE A 272 -13.23 -17.57 8.04
C ILE A 272 -13.21 -16.10 8.47
N LEU A 273 -12.12 -15.65 9.10
CA LEU A 273 -12.05 -14.35 9.74
C LEU A 273 -10.71 -13.66 9.49
N ASP A 274 -10.76 -12.49 8.87
CA ASP A 274 -9.64 -11.55 8.82
C ASP A 274 -10.00 -10.30 9.62
N THR A 275 -9.27 -10.09 10.72
CA THR A 275 -9.54 -9.00 11.67
C THR A 275 -9.36 -7.62 11.03
N ALA A 276 -8.40 -7.45 10.13
CA ALA A 276 -8.16 -6.17 9.46
C ALA A 276 -9.30 -5.87 8.46
N ALA A 277 -9.72 -6.88 7.69
CA ALA A 277 -10.88 -6.75 6.81
C ALA A 277 -12.16 -6.39 7.58
N LEU A 278 -12.39 -7.01 8.74
CA LEU A 278 -13.54 -6.70 9.58
C LEU A 278 -13.51 -5.27 10.12
N MET A 279 -12.33 -4.75 10.48
CA MET A 279 -12.19 -3.34 10.89
C MET A 279 -12.59 -2.38 9.77
N ASP A 280 -12.15 -2.68 8.53
CA ASP A 280 -12.49 -1.89 7.34
C ASP A 280 -13.98 -1.99 6.98
N MET A 281 -14.59 -3.17 7.15
CA MET A 281 -16.03 -3.41 6.98
C MET A 281 -16.85 -2.55 7.92
N GLN A 282 -16.56 -2.59 9.22
CA GLN A 282 -17.27 -1.77 10.22
C GLN A 282 -17.07 -0.28 9.98
N GLN A 283 -15.88 0.13 9.54
CA GLN A 283 -15.63 1.50 9.15
C GLN A 283 -16.46 1.94 7.94
N GLY A 284 -16.80 0.99 7.05
CA GLY A 284 -17.74 1.18 5.95
C GLY A 284 -19.21 0.96 6.31
N GLY A 285 -19.54 0.75 7.59
CA GLY A 285 -20.90 0.53 8.08
C GLY A 285 -21.43 -0.90 7.92
N ILE A 286 -20.56 -1.87 7.64
CA ILE A 286 -20.93 -3.28 7.52
C ILE A 286 -20.63 -3.99 8.82
N GLU A 287 -21.68 -4.52 9.45
CA GLU A 287 -21.58 -5.31 10.68
C GLU A 287 -21.02 -6.72 10.43
N LEU A 288 -20.63 -7.38 11.53
CA LEU A 288 -20.17 -8.77 11.48
C LEU A 288 -21.32 -9.69 11.01
N PRO A 289 -21.15 -10.45 9.91
CA PRO A 289 -22.21 -11.32 9.42
C PRO A 289 -22.61 -12.40 10.42
N LEU A 290 -23.92 -12.69 10.50
CA LEU A 290 -24.45 -13.80 11.33
C LEU A 290 -23.82 -15.16 10.98
N ALA A 291 -23.52 -15.39 9.70
CA ALA A 291 -22.84 -16.59 9.23
C ALA A 291 -21.46 -16.79 9.89
N THR A 292 -20.78 -15.70 10.30
CA THR A 292 -19.51 -15.80 11.03
C THR A 292 -19.74 -16.33 12.44
N GLU A 293 -20.82 -15.96 13.12
CA GLU A 293 -21.19 -16.55 14.41
C GLU A 293 -21.61 -18.01 14.27
N GLU A 294 -22.38 -18.36 13.24
CA GLU A 294 -22.80 -19.74 12.96
C GLU A 294 -21.59 -20.65 12.68
N SER A 295 -20.54 -20.10 12.07
CA SER A 295 -19.28 -20.82 11.85
C SER A 295 -18.59 -21.24 13.16
N LEU A 296 -18.71 -20.41 14.21
CA LEU A 296 -18.22 -20.77 15.54
C LEU A 296 -19.05 -21.91 16.14
N ARG A 297 -20.37 -21.81 16.06
CA ARG A 297 -21.33 -22.78 16.63
C ARG A 297 -21.22 -24.16 15.99
N SER A 298 -21.00 -24.20 14.69
CA SER A 298 -20.84 -25.44 13.91
C SER A 298 -19.46 -26.10 14.09
N GLY A 299 -18.50 -25.42 14.73
CA GLY A 299 -17.15 -25.95 14.87
C GLY A 299 -16.45 -26.12 13.52
N LYS A 300 -16.72 -25.22 12.56
CA LYS A 300 -16.04 -25.20 11.25
C LYS A 300 -14.53 -25.04 11.43
N THR A 301 -14.11 -24.23 12.39
CA THR A 301 -12.73 -24.14 12.88
C THR A 301 -12.59 -25.03 14.12
N LYS A 302 -11.73 -26.06 14.09
CA LYS A 302 -11.56 -26.98 15.23
C LYS A 302 -10.70 -26.39 16.33
N PHE A 303 -9.66 -25.65 15.96
CA PHE A 303 -8.75 -25.02 16.93
C PHE A 303 -8.62 -23.53 16.67
N TRP A 304 -8.66 -22.72 17.71
CA TRP A 304 -8.34 -21.30 17.65
C TRP A 304 -7.09 -21.00 18.44
N LEU A 305 -6.17 -20.27 17.81
CA LEU A 305 -5.01 -19.71 18.49
C LEU A 305 -5.34 -18.28 18.92
N ILE A 306 -5.36 -18.05 20.23
CA ILE A 306 -5.55 -16.73 20.84
C ILE A 306 -4.23 -16.34 21.51
N PRO A 307 -3.71 -15.11 21.37
CA PRO A 307 -2.52 -14.71 22.09
C PRO A 307 -2.63 -15.02 23.59
N LYS A 308 -1.58 -15.61 24.14
CA LYS A 308 -1.58 -16.16 25.49
C LYS A 308 -1.92 -15.09 26.53
N GLY A 309 -2.87 -15.42 27.41
CA GLY A 309 -3.29 -14.55 28.50
C GLY A 309 -4.30 -13.47 28.11
N ASP A 310 -4.63 -13.35 26.81
CA ASP A 310 -5.64 -12.40 26.36
C ASP A 310 -7.05 -12.99 26.41
N ALA A 311 -8.04 -12.11 26.60
CA ALA A 311 -9.43 -12.46 26.35
C ALA A 311 -9.65 -12.71 24.84
N PRO A 312 -10.27 -13.83 24.42
CA PRO A 312 -10.52 -14.12 23.01
C PRO A 312 -11.37 -13.02 22.34
N PHE A 313 -10.92 -12.56 21.18
CA PHE A 313 -11.63 -11.58 20.34
C PHE A 313 -11.97 -10.27 21.07
N SER A 314 -11.00 -9.79 21.85
CA SER A 314 -11.12 -8.58 22.68
C SER A 314 -10.57 -7.31 22.04
N ILE A 315 -10.11 -7.39 20.79
CA ILE A 315 -9.53 -6.22 20.12
C ILE A 315 -10.60 -5.18 19.78
N ASP A 316 -10.25 -3.91 19.96
CA ASP A 316 -11.05 -2.80 19.48
C ASP A 316 -10.75 -2.48 18.02
N ASN A 317 -11.76 -1.98 17.32
CA ASN A 317 -11.60 -1.42 15.99
C ASN A 317 -10.62 -0.23 16.02
N TRP A 318 -9.62 -0.23 15.12
CA TRP A 318 -8.57 0.79 15.10
C TRP A 318 -9.08 2.20 14.77
N TYR A 319 -10.18 2.30 14.04
CA TYR A 319 -10.72 3.57 13.54
C TYR A 319 -11.53 4.33 14.59
N HIS A 320 -12.45 3.64 15.27
CA HIS A 320 -13.39 4.26 16.22
C HIS A 320 -13.25 3.77 17.66
N ARG A 321 -12.31 2.86 17.96
CA ARG A 321 -12.03 2.35 19.32
C ARG A 321 -13.25 1.75 20.02
N ARG A 322 -14.15 1.13 19.26
CA ARG A 322 -15.23 0.31 19.81
C ARG A 322 -14.90 -1.16 19.61
N ASP A 323 -15.50 -1.99 20.44
CA ASP A 323 -15.41 -3.44 20.38
C ASP A 323 -15.66 -3.96 18.96
N LEU A 324 -14.68 -4.68 18.40
CA LEU A 324 -14.75 -5.16 17.03
C LEU A 324 -15.73 -6.33 16.86
N PHE A 325 -15.81 -7.21 17.86
CA PHE A 325 -16.58 -8.46 17.77
C PHE A 325 -17.91 -8.41 18.52
N GLY A 326 -17.98 -7.57 19.54
CA GLY A 326 -19.17 -7.46 20.39
C GLY A 326 -19.29 -8.61 21.40
N PRO A 327 -20.16 -8.44 22.41
CA PRO A 327 -20.35 -9.44 23.46
C PRO A 327 -21.00 -10.73 22.95
N ARG A 328 -21.88 -10.64 21.95
CA ARG A 328 -22.60 -11.79 21.38
C ARG A 328 -21.65 -12.80 20.73
N PHE A 329 -20.71 -12.32 19.90
CA PHE A 329 -19.71 -13.15 19.26
C PHE A 329 -18.79 -13.83 20.29
N ARG A 330 -18.27 -13.05 21.26
CA ARG A 330 -17.44 -13.60 22.34
C ARG A 330 -18.17 -14.64 23.16
N LYS A 331 -19.45 -14.40 23.48
CA LYS A 331 -20.27 -15.39 24.18
C LYS A 331 -20.40 -16.67 23.34
N ALA A 332 -20.72 -16.58 22.06
CA ALA A 332 -20.80 -17.75 21.18
C ALA A 332 -19.48 -18.54 21.13
N PHE A 333 -18.34 -17.84 21.08
CA PHE A 333 -17.04 -18.49 21.17
C PHE A 333 -16.85 -19.22 22.51
N LEU A 334 -17.09 -18.53 23.63
CA LEU A 334 -16.90 -19.09 24.96
C LEU A 334 -17.90 -20.21 25.30
N ASP A 335 -19.10 -20.21 24.71
CA ASP A 335 -20.08 -21.28 24.87
C ASP A 335 -19.57 -22.58 24.21
N HIS A 336 -18.93 -22.50 23.02
CA HIS A 336 -18.59 -23.64 22.16
C HIS A 336 -17.11 -24.01 22.09
N TYR A 337 -16.21 -23.23 22.69
CA TYR A 337 -14.77 -23.51 22.71
C TYR A 337 -14.24 -23.54 24.14
N ARG A 338 -13.25 -24.40 24.38
CA ARG A 338 -12.55 -24.50 25.67
C ARG A 338 -11.04 -24.43 25.44
N LYS A 339 -10.35 -23.68 26.29
CA LYS A 339 -8.89 -23.68 26.30
C LYS A 339 -8.39 -25.07 26.73
N ILE A 340 -7.60 -25.71 25.89
CA ILE A 340 -7.05 -27.05 26.14
C ILE A 340 -5.56 -27.01 26.48
N GLU A 341 -4.83 -26.00 26.01
CA GLU A 341 -3.41 -25.82 26.33
C GLU A 341 -2.96 -24.36 26.16
N SER A 342 -1.77 -24.08 26.68
CA SER A 342 -1.06 -22.81 26.56
C SER A 342 0.38 -23.08 26.15
N THR A 343 0.86 -22.43 25.08
CA THR A 343 2.25 -22.51 24.62
C THR A 343 3.06 -21.31 25.10
N ALA A 344 4.16 -20.97 24.42
CA ALA A 344 4.94 -19.78 24.75
C ALA A 344 4.16 -18.49 24.48
N TYR A 345 3.47 -18.39 23.34
CA TYR A 345 2.81 -17.18 22.87
C TYR A 345 1.31 -17.31 22.63
N PHE A 346 0.74 -18.52 22.61
CA PHE A 346 -0.69 -18.73 22.33
C PHE A 346 -1.38 -19.63 23.34
N ASP A 347 -2.64 -19.32 23.61
CA ASP A 347 -3.61 -20.25 24.17
C ASP A 347 -4.35 -20.96 23.03
N VAL A 348 -4.42 -22.29 23.10
CA VAL A 348 -5.10 -23.12 22.11
C VAL A 348 -6.49 -23.47 22.63
N TRP A 349 -7.50 -23.08 21.86
CA TRP A 349 -8.90 -23.30 22.17
C TRP A 349 -9.48 -24.34 21.21
N ALA A 350 -10.02 -25.44 21.74
CA ALA A 350 -10.63 -26.49 20.94
C ALA A 350 -12.15 -26.37 20.94
N PHE A 351 -12.77 -26.68 19.81
CA PHE A 351 -14.22 -26.81 19.72
C PHE A 351 -14.70 -27.95 20.63
N SER A 352 -15.67 -27.65 21.48
CA SER A 352 -16.36 -28.60 22.35
C SER A 352 -17.85 -28.44 22.09
N PRO A 353 -18.50 -29.38 21.37
CA PRO A 353 -19.96 -29.36 21.30
C PRO A 353 -20.51 -29.46 22.72
N LEU A 354 -21.48 -28.59 23.04
CA LEU A 354 -22.20 -28.62 24.31
C LEU A 354 -23.03 -29.89 24.44
#